data_AF-A0A1G3AQD3-F1
#
_entry.id   AF-A0A1G3AQD3-F1
#
_cell.length_a   1.000
_cell.length_b   1.000
_cell.length_c   1.000
_cell.angle_alpha   90.00
_cell.angle_beta   90.00
_cell.angle_gamma   90.00
#
_symmetry.space_group_name_H-M   'P 1'
#
loop_
_entity.id
_entity.type
_entity.pdbx_description
1 polymer ?
#
loop_
_entity_poly.entity_id
_entity_poly.type
_entity_poly.pdbx_seq_one_letter_code
_entity_poly.pdbx_strand_id
1 'polypeptide(L)'
;MNGMGNVISSKGNYNLATSEAAINMTQAQQNEIQNHLTYANTYFQMKETNQAYKKAQAKPRPTEEQLARWAREAAPQPVSPSEVDPVSGAINWPNVLQQDSFAAQRTALEQLSAQKAAHGSLSISDEMAARKTIESMFAQLKSQVRDVPTQDYIASKHFLQSMIYALAHTGLS
;
A
#
# COMPACT_ATOMS: atom_id res chain seq x y z
N MET A 1 25.09 -21.76 78.88
CA MET A 1 26.15 -21.83 77.83
C MET A 1 25.57 -22.34 76.49
N ASN A 2 24.46 -21.78 75.98
CA ASN A 2 23.80 -22.29 74.75
C ASN A 2 23.97 -21.39 73.50
N GLY A 3 24.76 -20.31 73.60
CA GLY A 3 24.92 -19.33 72.50
C GLY A 3 25.94 -19.74 71.45
N MET A 4 27.08 -20.32 71.84
CA MET A 4 28.21 -20.53 70.94
C MET A 4 27.97 -21.66 69.91
N GLY A 5 27.29 -22.75 70.31
CA GLY A 5 26.91 -23.85 69.42
C GLY A 5 25.85 -23.47 68.38
N ASN A 6 24.92 -22.59 68.74
CA ASN A 6 23.95 -22.00 67.80
C ASN A 6 24.63 -21.09 66.77
N VAL A 7 25.68 -20.35 67.15
CA VAL A 7 26.41 -19.49 66.21
C VAL A 7 27.24 -20.30 65.21
N ILE A 8 27.87 -21.40 65.64
CA ILE A 8 28.68 -22.26 64.73
C ILE A 8 27.77 -23.01 63.73
N SER A 9 26.66 -23.59 64.20
CA SER A 9 25.68 -24.24 63.32
C SER A 9 25.02 -23.25 62.36
N SER A 10 24.71 -22.03 62.81
CA SER A 10 24.18 -20.96 61.94
C SER A 10 25.18 -20.56 60.86
N LYS A 11 26.48 -20.48 61.16
CA LYS A 11 27.52 -20.19 60.16
C LYS A 11 27.69 -21.31 59.14
N GLY A 12 27.61 -22.58 59.56
CA GLY A 12 27.64 -23.72 58.65
C GLY A 12 26.44 -23.73 57.69
N ASN A 13 25.24 -23.51 58.22
CA ASN A 13 24.01 -23.42 57.43
C ASN A 13 24.04 -22.22 56.45
N TYR A 14 24.60 -21.08 56.88
CA TYR A 14 24.77 -19.92 56.02
C TYR A 14 25.70 -20.21 54.83
N ASN A 15 26.83 -20.88 55.06
CA ASN A 15 27.78 -21.23 54.00
C ASN A 15 27.19 -22.22 52.99
N LEU A 16 26.42 -23.21 53.46
CA LEU A 16 25.71 -24.15 52.61
C LEU A 16 24.65 -23.44 51.76
N ALA A 17 23.79 -22.63 52.40
CA ALA A 17 22.75 -21.87 51.72
C ALA A 17 23.33 -20.89 50.69
N THR A 18 24.49 -20.28 50.99
CA THR A 18 25.20 -19.40 50.05
C THR A 18 25.73 -20.18 48.85
N SER A 19 26.25 -21.39 49.07
CA SER A 19 26.76 -22.26 48.00
C SER A 19 25.64 -22.79 47.11
N GLU A 20 24.50 -23.20 47.70
CA GLU A 20 23.29 -23.60 46.97
C GLU A 20 22.72 -22.43 46.15
N ALA A 21 22.69 -21.22 46.72
CA ALA A 21 22.27 -20.02 46.00
C ALA A 21 23.20 -19.70 44.81
N ALA A 22 24.52 -19.85 44.98
CA ALA A 22 25.49 -19.66 43.91
C ALA A 22 25.31 -20.68 42.77
N ILE A 23 25.10 -21.97 43.10
CA ILE A 23 24.81 -23.02 42.12
C ILE A 23 23.53 -22.70 41.35
N ASN A 24 22.46 -22.33 42.06
CA ASN A 24 21.19 -21.96 41.44
C ASN A 24 21.33 -20.75 40.52
N MET A 25 22.13 -19.75 40.91
CA MET A 25 22.40 -18.57 40.08
C MET A 25 23.17 -18.94 38.81
N THR A 26 24.21 -19.79 38.91
CA THR A 26 24.96 -20.28 37.75
C THR A 26 24.06 -21.10 36.81
N GLN A 27 23.21 -21.97 37.36
CA GLN A 27 22.27 -22.75 36.55
C GLN A 27 21.24 -21.85 35.84
N ALA A 28 20.73 -20.82 36.52
CA ALA A 28 19.82 -19.84 35.93
C ALA A 28 20.49 -19.08 34.76
N GLN A 29 21.74 -18.64 34.94
CA GLN A 29 22.50 -17.99 33.86
C GLN A 29 22.72 -18.92 32.66
N GLN A 30 23.08 -20.19 32.90
CA GLN A 30 23.23 -21.17 31.83
C GLN A 30 21.92 -21.37 31.05
N ASN A 31 20.80 -21.47 31.77
CA ASN A 31 19.48 -21.61 31.16
C ASN A 31 19.09 -20.37 30.33
N GLU A 32 19.41 -19.16 30.81
CA GLU A 32 19.18 -17.91 30.09
C GLU A 32 19.98 -17.87 28.78
N ILE A 33 21.29 -18.18 28.83
CA ILE A 33 22.15 -18.25 27.64
C ILE A 33 21.60 -19.28 26.64
N GLN A 34 21.20 -20.45 27.11
CA GLN A 34 20.63 -21.50 26.25
C GLN A 34 19.30 -21.07 25.63
N ASN A 35 18.45 -20.37 26.36
CA ASN A 35 17.18 -19.84 25.85
C ASN A 35 17.42 -18.79 24.77
N HIS A 36 18.38 -17.87 24.98
CA HIS A 36 18.76 -16.88 23.96
C HIS A 36 19.31 -17.53 22.68
N LEU A 37 20.20 -18.52 22.83
CA LEU A 37 20.73 -19.28 21.71
C LEU A 37 19.61 -19.99 20.95
N THR A 38 18.70 -20.64 21.68
CA THR A 38 17.55 -21.36 21.10
C THR A 38 16.63 -20.42 20.35
N TYR A 39 16.34 -19.25 20.92
CA TYR A 39 15.51 -18.23 20.26
C TYR A 39 16.16 -17.71 18.98
N ALA A 40 17.45 -17.36 19.02
CA ALA A 40 18.18 -16.87 17.86
C ALA A 40 18.23 -17.94 16.75
N ASN A 41 18.59 -19.17 17.10
CA ASN A 41 18.65 -20.29 16.15
C ASN A 41 17.28 -20.54 15.50
N THR A 42 16.21 -20.55 16.31
CA THR A 42 14.84 -20.76 15.81
C THR A 42 14.45 -19.65 14.83
N TYR A 43 14.74 -18.39 15.16
CA TYR A 43 14.46 -17.25 14.29
C TYR A 43 15.17 -17.38 12.93
N PHE A 44 16.47 -17.69 12.93
CA PHE A 44 17.22 -17.85 11.68
C PHE A 44 16.78 -19.07 10.88
N GLN A 45 16.48 -20.20 11.53
CA GLN A 45 15.93 -21.39 10.88
C GLN A 45 14.57 -21.10 10.23
N MET A 46 13.67 -20.40 10.94
CA MET A 46 12.37 -19.99 10.38
C MET A 46 12.54 -19.03 9.21
N LYS A 47 13.49 -18.09 9.29
CA LYS A 47 13.78 -17.15 8.21
C LYS A 47 14.33 -17.86 6.97
N GLU A 48 15.27 -18.77 7.16
CA GLU A 48 15.84 -19.60 6.10
C GLU A 48 14.77 -20.47 5.44
N THR A 49 13.95 -21.15 6.24
CA THR A 49 12.82 -21.97 5.78
C THR A 49 11.83 -21.13 4.96
N ASN A 50 11.48 -19.94 5.44
CA ASN A 50 10.62 -19.01 4.71
C ASN A 50 11.25 -18.53 3.40
N GLN A 51 12.54 -18.22 3.39
CA GLN A 51 13.24 -17.83 2.17
C GLN A 51 13.31 -18.96 1.16
N ALA A 52 13.60 -20.19 1.61
CA ALA A 52 13.60 -21.39 0.77
C ALA A 52 12.21 -21.64 0.17
N TYR A 53 11.15 -21.55 0.99
CA TYR A 53 9.77 -21.64 0.53
C TYR A 53 9.43 -20.56 -0.51
N LYS A 54 9.78 -19.30 -0.25
CA LYS A 54 9.56 -18.19 -1.19
C LYS A 54 10.32 -18.38 -2.49
N LYS A 55 11.56 -18.91 -2.45
CA LYS A 55 12.36 -19.23 -3.65
C LYS A 55 11.76 -20.39 -4.43
N ALA A 56 11.32 -21.45 -3.74
CA ALA A 56 10.70 -22.61 -4.37
C ALA A 56 9.36 -22.26 -5.04
N GLN A 57 8.61 -21.31 -4.48
CA GLN A 57 7.37 -20.79 -5.05
C GLN A 57 7.54 -19.50 -5.86
N ALA A 58 8.78 -19.03 -6.05
CA ALA A 58 9.02 -17.83 -6.83
C ALA A 58 8.59 -18.11 -8.27
N LYS A 59 7.58 -17.37 -8.73
CA LYS A 59 7.26 -17.35 -10.15
C LYS A 59 8.49 -16.86 -10.92
N PRO A 60 8.75 -17.39 -12.14
CA PRO A 60 9.88 -16.96 -12.94
C PRO A 60 9.86 -15.44 -13.09
N ARG A 61 11.03 -14.82 -12.88
CA ARG A 61 11.18 -13.39 -13.08
C ARG A 61 10.85 -13.10 -14.56
N PRO A 62 10.01 -12.09 -14.85
CA PRO A 62 9.71 -11.72 -16.21
C PRO A 62 11.00 -11.42 -16.97
N THR A 63 11.08 -11.88 -18.21
CA THR A 63 12.22 -11.62 -19.11
C THR A 63 12.34 -10.12 -19.41
N GLU A 64 13.52 -9.65 -19.83
CA GLU A 64 13.69 -8.24 -20.24
C GLU A 64 12.71 -7.84 -21.35
N GLU A 65 12.42 -8.74 -22.29
CA GLU A 65 11.41 -8.50 -23.33
C GLU A 65 9.99 -8.36 -22.76
N GLN A 66 9.62 -9.16 -21.75
CA GLN A 66 8.34 -9.05 -21.07
C GLN A 66 8.25 -7.76 -20.25
N LEU A 67 9.34 -7.38 -19.56
CA LEU A 67 9.43 -6.11 -18.84
C LEU A 67 9.33 -4.92 -19.79
N ALA A 68 10.03 -4.95 -20.93
CA ALA A 68 9.95 -3.90 -21.95
C ALA A 68 8.59 -3.86 -22.64
N ARG A 69 7.90 -5.00 -22.78
CA ARG A 69 6.52 -5.05 -23.26
C ARG A 69 5.57 -4.41 -22.24
N TRP A 70 5.63 -4.83 -20.97
CA TRP A 70 4.80 -4.25 -19.92
C TRP A 70 5.11 -2.77 -19.68
N ALA A 71 6.37 -2.34 -19.82
CA ALA A 71 6.73 -0.93 -19.75
C ALA A 71 6.18 -0.14 -20.94
N ARG A 72 6.05 -0.74 -22.14
CA ARG A 72 5.38 -0.11 -23.29
C ARG A 72 3.86 -0.11 -23.16
N GLU A 73 3.29 -1.15 -22.57
CA GLU A 73 1.85 -1.26 -22.30
C GLU A 73 1.41 -0.38 -21.11
N ALA A 74 2.28 -0.21 -20.11
CA ALA A 74 2.09 0.66 -18.95
C ALA A 74 2.60 2.08 -19.18
N ALA A 75 3.40 2.31 -20.23
CA ALA A 75 3.69 3.65 -20.69
C ALA A 75 2.34 4.26 -21.09
N PRO A 76 1.94 5.39 -20.49
CA PRO A 76 0.78 6.11 -20.98
C PRO A 76 1.02 6.36 -22.46
N GLN A 77 0.06 5.96 -23.31
CA GLN A 77 0.09 6.35 -24.72
C GLN A 77 0.33 7.86 -24.76
N PRO A 78 1.25 8.35 -25.61
CA PRO A 78 1.43 9.79 -25.78
C PRO A 78 0.04 10.36 -26.03
N VAL A 79 -0.34 11.31 -25.16
CA VAL A 79 -1.65 11.94 -25.10
C VAL A 79 -2.12 12.18 -26.54
N SER A 80 -3.09 11.39 -27.00
CA SER A 80 -3.79 11.68 -28.24
C SER A 80 -4.30 13.11 -28.10
N PRO A 81 -4.10 14.01 -29.08
CA PRO A 81 -4.52 15.40 -28.98
C PRO A 81 -5.97 15.45 -28.51
N SER A 82 -6.13 15.84 -27.25
CA SER A 82 -7.38 16.21 -26.59
C SER A 82 -8.58 15.27 -26.83
N GLU A 83 -8.83 14.33 -25.92
CA GLU A 83 -10.13 13.60 -25.82
C GLU A 83 -11.31 14.53 -25.45
N VAL A 84 -11.02 15.81 -25.19
CA VAL A 84 -11.96 16.91 -25.16
C VAL A 84 -11.77 17.69 -26.46
N ASP A 85 -12.76 17.72 -27.35
CA ASP A 85 -12.68 18.59 -28.52
C ASP A 85 -12.53 20.05 -28.05
N PRO A 86 -11.39 20.73 -28.32
CA PRO A 86 -11.11 22.06 -27.80
C PRO A 86 -12.01 23.14 -28.40
N VAL A 87 -12.79 22.80 -29.44
CA VAL A 87 -13.73 23.71 -30.11
C VAL A 87 -15.17 23.48 -29.65
N SER A 88 -15.56 22.25 -29.29
CA SER A 88 -16.93 21.91 -28.88
C SER A 88 -17.12 21.59 -27.38
N GLY A 89 -16.06 21.30 -26.64
CA GLY A 89 -16.12 20.87 -25.24
C GLY A 89 -16.66 19.45 -25.02
N ALA A 90 -16.90 18.69 -26.10
CA ALA A 90 -17.45 17.34 -26.05
C ALA A 90 -16.46 16.35 -25.43
N ILE A 91 -16.94 15.57 -24.46
CA ILE A 91 -16.17 14.59 -23.70
C ILE A 91 -16.44 13.19 -24.27
N ASN A 92 -15.41 12.51 -24.76
CA ASN A 92 -15.52 11.12 -25.21
C ASN A 92 -15.36 10.15 -24.04
N TRP A 93 -16.48 9.66 -23.51
CA TRP A 93 -16.48 8.76 -22.35
C TRP A 93 -16.09 7.32 -22.70
N PRO A 94 -15.16 6.69 -21.96
CA PRO A 94 -14.92 5.25 -22.02
C PRO A 94 -16.19 4.44 -21.76
N ASN A 95 -16.31 3.26 -22.40
CA ASN A 95 -17.51 2.40 -22.34
C ASN A 95 -18.04 2.15 -20.92
N VAL A 96 -17.14 1.93 -19.94
CA VAL A 96 -17.53 1.68 -18.54
C VAL A 96 -18.16 2.93 -17.91
N LEU A 97 -17.67 4.12 -18.25
CA LEU A 97 -18.18 5.37 -17.73
C LEU A 97 -19.46 5.82 -18.44
N GLN A 98 -19.80 5.23 -19.59
CA GLN A 98 -21.07 5.50 -20.28
C GLN A 98 -22.28 4.88 -19.55
N GLN A 99 -22.07 3.90 -18.66
CA GLN A 99 -23.15 3.27 -17.90
C GLN A 99 -24.00 4.30 -17.16
N ASP A 100 -25.31 4.02 -17.04
CA ASP A 100 -26.28 4.91 -16.39
C ASP A 100 -25.91 5.26 -14.95
N SER A 101 -25.19 4.38 -14.26
CA SER A 101 -24.72 4.62 -12.89
C SER A 101 -23.78 5.82 -12.77
N PHE A 102 -23.16 6.24 -13.88
CA PHE A 102 -22.27 7.40 -13.95
C PHE A 102 -22.92 8.62 -14.61
N ALA A 103 -24.17 8.52 -15.07
CA ALA A 103 -24.81 9.57 -15.88
C ALA A 103 -24.85 10.92 -15.17
N ALA A 104 -25.20 10.95 -13.88
CA ALA A 104 -25.25 12.18 -13.10
C ALA A 104 -23.88 12.87 -12.99
N GLN A 105 -22.82 12.09 -12.73
CA GLN A 105 -21.46 12.61 -12.64
C GLN A 105 -20.94 13.07 -14.01
N ARG A 106 -21.28 12.34 -15.08
CA ARG A 106 -20.93 12.74 -16.46
C ARG A 106 -21.55 14.09 -16.81
N THR A 107 -22.85 14.26 -16.59
CA THR A 107 -23.55 15.52 -16.87
C THR A 107 -22.94 16.70 -16.09
N ALA A 108 -22.59 16.50 -14.82
CA ALA A 108 -21.93 17.53 -14.02
C ALA A 108 -20.56 17.93 -14.62
N LEU A 109 -19.76 16.96 -15.04
CA LEU A 109 -18.45 17.24 -15.65
C LEU A 109 -18.54 17.83 -17.05
N GLU A 110 -19.53 17.45 -17.85
CA GLU A 110 -19.83 18.04 -19.16
C GLU A 110 -20.19 19.52 -19.02
N GLN A 111 -21.01 19.89 -18.02
CA GLN A 111 -21.35 21.28 -17.73
C GLN A 111 -20.11 22.10 -17.35
N LEU A 112 -19.27 21.56 -16.47
CA LEU A 112 -18.03 22.23 -16.05
C LEU A 112 -17.04 22.35 -17.22
N SER A 113 -16.93 21.33 -18.08
CA SER A 113 -16.11 21.39 -19.29
C SER A 113 -16.60 22.47 -20.25
N ALA A 114 -17.90 22.54 -20.50
CA ALA A 114 -18.51 23.56 -21.36
C ALA A 114 -18.30 24.98 -20.79
N GLN A 115 -18.46 25.15 -19.47
CA GLN A 115 -18.19 26.41 -18.79
C GLN A 115 -16.73 26.84 -18.95
N LYS A 116 -15.78 25.91 -18.76
CA LYS A 116 -14.36 26.17 -18.98
C LYS A 116 -14.07 26.56 -20.43
N ALA A 117 -14.67 25.87 -21.39
CA ALA A 117 -14.50 26.17 -22.82
C ALA A 117 -15.05 27.56 -23.18
N ALA A 118 -16.19 27.95 -22.59
CA ALA A 118 -16.81 29.25 -22.84
C ALA A 118 -16.06 30.43 -22.21
N HIS A 119 -15.48 30.24 -21.02
CA HIS A 119 -14.86 31.32 -20.23
C HIS A 119 -13.32 31.28 -20.22
N GLY A 120 -12.70 30.23 -20.79
CA GLY A 120 -11.27 30.00 -20.78
C GLY A 120 -10.72 29.44 -19.46
N SER A 121 -11.45 29.60 -18.36
CA SER A 121 -11.08 29.09 -17.03
C SER A 121 -12.32 28.72 -16.20
N LEU A 122 -12.09 27.97 -15.12
CA LEU A 122 -13.10 27.67 -14.10
C LEU A 122 -12.87 28.53 -12.86
N SER A 123 -13.93 28.75 -12.09
CA SER A 123 -13.79 29.32 -10.75
C SER A 123 -13.21 28.27 -9.79
N ILE A 124 -12.60 28.71 -8.69
CA ILE A 124 -12.03 27.80 -7.67
C ILE A 124 -13.10 26.83 -7.14
N SER A 125 -14.33 27.29 -6.95
CA SER A 125 -15.45 26.44 -6.52
C SER A 125 -15.80 25.37 -7.56
N ASP A 126 -15.76 25.73 -8.84
CA ASP A 126 -16.07 24.82 -9.95
C ASP A 126 -14.95 23.78 -10.14
N GLU A 127 -13.68 24.18 -9.99
CA GLU A 127 -12.54 23.26 -9.98
C GLU A 127 -12.64 22.25 -8.82
N MET A 128 -13.01 22.72 -7.63
CA MET A 128 -13.24 21.85 -6.48
C MET A 128 -14.42 20.90 -6.70
N ALA A 129 -15.51 21.37 -7.32
CA ALA A 129 -16.66 20.54 -7.68
C ALA A 129 -16.30 19.48 -8.71
N ALA A 130 -15.50 19.84 -9.74
CA ALA A 130 -14.98 18.91 -10.73
C ALA A 130 -14.15 17.81 -10.06
N ARG A 131 -13.20 18.21 -9.21
CA ARG A 131 -12.33 17.27 -8.49
C ARG A 131 -13.13 16.30 -7.63
N LYS A 132 -14.07 16.80 -6.84
CA LYS A 132 -14.93 15.97 -5.97
C LYS A 132 -15.77 14.99 -6.80
N THR A 133 -16.30 15.43 -7.94
CA THR A 133 -17.09 14.59 -8.83
C THR A 133 -16.22 13.46 -9.41
N ILE A 134 -15.00 13.78 -9.87
CA ILE A 134 -14.07 12.78 -10.40
C ILE A 134 -13.60 11.80 -9.32
N GLU A 135 -13.33 12.26 -8.09
CA GLU A 135 -13.00 11.39 -6.95
C GLU A 135 -14.15 10.42 -6.62
N SER A 136 -15.40 10.89 -6.71
CA SER A 136 -16.58 10.03 -6.58
C SER A 136 -16.67 8.99 -7.70
N MET A 137 -16.40 9.37 -8.94
CA MET A 137 -16.35 8.43 -10.07
C MET A 137 -15.26 7.38 -9.88
N PHE A 138 -14.08 7.74 -9.35
CA PHE A 138 -13.04 6.77 -9.00
C PHE A 138 -13.49 5.77 -7.94
N ALA A 139 -14.16 6.26 -6.88
CA ALA A 139 -14.65 5.39 -5.82
C ALA A 139 -15.69 4.39 -6.36
N GLN A 140 -16.58 4.85 -7.23
CA GLN A 140 -17.59 4.01 -7.86
C GLN A 140 -16.97 3.01 -8.86
N LEU A 141 -16.04 3.44 -9.71
CA LEU A 141 -15.30 2.56 -10.61
C LEU A 141 -14.54 1.46 -9.84
N LYS A 142 -13.93 1.84 -8.71
CA LYS A 142 -13.25 0.88 -7.82
C LYS A 142 -14.20 -0.16 -7.23
N SER A 143 -15.45 0.20 -6.95
CA SER A 143 -16.45 -0.75 -6.44
C SER A 143 -16.80 -1.83 -7.46
N GLN A 144 -16.68 -1.53 -8.76
CA GLN A 144 -16.98 -2.43 -9.88
C GLN A 144 -15.73 -3.15 -10.43
N VAL A 145 -14.57 -3.04 -9.76
CA VAL A 145 -13.28 -3.56 -10.26
C VAL A 145 -13.26 -5.07 -10.52
N ARG A 146 -14.18 -5.81 -9.89
CA ARG A 146 -14.30 -7.28 -10.07
C ARG A 146 -15.18 -7.66 -11.26
N ASP A 147 -16.05 -6.76 -11.70
CA ASP A 147 -17.07 -7.01 -12.71
C ASP A 147 -16.72 -6.38 -14.06
N VAL A 148 -15.71 -5.51 -14.08
CA VAL A 148 -15.23 -4.82 -15.29
C VAL A 148 -13.97 -5.50 -15.83
N PRO A 149 -13.85 -5.72 -17.15
CA PRO A 149 -12.62 -6.21 -17.76
C PRO A 149 -11.41 -5.34 -17.38
N THR A 150 -10.27 -5.96 -17.07
CA THR A 150 -9.08 -5.25 -16.55
C THR A 150 -8.62 -4.11 -17.47
N GLN A 151 -8.67 -4.31 -18.78
CA GLN A 151 -8.29 -3.29 -19.76
C GLN A 151 -9.23 -2.08 -19.72
N ASP A 152 -10.54 -2.30 -19.63
CA ASP A 152 -11.55 -1.23 -19.60
C ASP A 152 -11.51 -0.44 -18.28
N TYR A 153 -11.21 -1.13 -17.17
CA TYR A 153 -10.97 -0.50 -15.88
C TYR A 153 -9.74 0.43 -15.93
N ILE A 154 -8.63 -0.05 -16.51
CA ILE A 154 -7.40 0.74 -16.65
C ILE A 154 -7.64 1.97 -17.54
N ALA A 155 -8.30 1.79 -18.70
CA ALA A 155 -8.63 2.88 -19.61
C ALA A 155 -9.50 3.95 -18.91
N SER A 156 -10.55 3.53 -18.21
CA SER A 156 -11.45 4.42 -17.47
C SER A 156 -10.74 5.15 -16.34
N LYS A 157 -9.84 4.47 -15.64
CA LYS A 157 -9.02 5.06 -14.58
C LYS A 157 -8.09 6.15 -15.15
N HIS A 158 -7.38 5.86 -16.24
CA HIS A 158 -6.50 6.83 -16.88
C HIS A 158 -7.27 8.05 -17.40
N PHE A 159 -8.42 7.81 -18.02
CA PHE A 159 -9.31 8.88 -18.47
C PHE A 159 -9.71 9.83 -17.34
N LEU A 160 -10.17 9.29 -16.20
CA LEU A 160 -10.51 10.11 -15.04
C LEU A 160 -9.30 10.89 -14.48
N GLN A 161 -8.08 10.34 -14.56
CA GLN A 161 -6.87 11.06 -14.16
C GLN A 161 -6.59 12.25 -15.10
N SER A 162 -6.74 12.05 -16.40
CA SER A 162 -6.62 13.11 -17.40
C SER A 162 -7.66 14.22 -17.18
N MET A 163 -8.89 13.86 -16.78
CA MET A 163 -9.93 14.85 -16.46
C MET A 163 -9.59 15.71 -15.24
N ILE A 164 -8.94 15.15 -14.20
CA ILE A 164 -8.46 15.96 -13.07
C ILE A 164 -7.49 17.01 -13.57
N TYR A 165 -6.56 16.62 -14.45
CA TYR A 165 -5.60 17.56 -14.99
C TYR A 165 -6.29 18.62 -15.87
N ALA A 166 -7.22 18.20 -16.72
CA ALA A 166 -7.93 19.07 -17.64
C ALA A 166 -8.83 20.10 -16.92
N LEU A 167 -9.49 19.75 -15.82
CA LEU A 167 -10.47 20.62 -15.16
C LEU A 167 -9.97 21.25 -13.86
N ALA A 168 -8.97 20.65 -13.19
CA ALA A 168 -8.52 21.09 -11.88
C ALA A 168 -7.01 21.40 -11.81
N HIS A 169 -6.28 21.31 -12.91
CA HIS A 169 -4.92 21.86 -12.97
C HIS A 169 -4.97 23.29 -13.52
N THR A 170 -4.60 24.22 -12.65
CA THR A 170 -4.28 25.59 -13.03
C THR A 170 -3.08 25.55 -13.96
N GLY A 171 -3.30 25.84 -15.24
CA GLY A 171 -2.23 26.19 -16.15
C GLY A 171 -1.60 27.48 -15.65
N LEU A 172 -0.55 27.39 -14.85
CA LEU A 172 0.43 28.45 -14.72
C LEU A 172 1.12 28.56 -16.09
N SER A 173 0.64 29.48 -16.92
CA SER A 173 1.43 30.11 -17.98
C SER A 173 2.15 31.32 -17.41
#